data_AF-A0A5E4NQ33-F1
#
_entry.id   AF-A0A5E4NQ33-F1
#
_cell.length_a   1.000
_cell.length_b   1.000
_cell.length_c   1.000
_cell.angle_alpha   90.00
_cell.angle_beta   90.00
_cell.angle_gamma   90.00
#
_symmetry.space_group_name_H-M   'P 1'
#
loop_
_entity.id
_entity.type
_entity.pdbx_description
1 polymer ?
#
loop_
_entity_poly.entity_id
_entity_poly.type
_entity_poly.pdbx_seq_one_letter_code
_entity_poly.pdbx_strand_id
1 'polypeptide(L)'
;MAYRTVSYEAATLLSSMIPIELSALEYEKIQNITNAGEKADIRRQTTQDWQTMCDSVSNARWTHRLLLDVTNWIYKKHGMLNYHIIQVLTEHGNYLHKFRITETQKYIICENPKDNAEHTIFECDAWTAKKRKLYEGLGENRLPDNICRRMLSDKKSWELISDYMEHVMRTQINEEQKLQ
;
A
#
# COMPACT_ATOMS: atom_id res chain seq x y z
N MET A 1 -0.95 -11.65 -5.82
CA MET A 1 -0.20 -12.39 -4.78
C MET A 1 0.81 -11.42 -4.18
N ALA A 2 0.78 -11.22 -2.86
CA ALA A 2 1.85 -10.51 -2.16
C ALA A 2 2.96 -11.51 -1.77
N TYR A 3 4.19 -11.06 -1.54
CA TYR A 3 5.27 -11.96 -1.09
C TYR A 3 4.93 -12.62 0.26
N ARG A 4 5.56 -13.76 0.55
CA ARG A 4 5.34 -14.62 1.73
C ARG A 4 5.73 -13.97 3.09
N THR A 5 5.97 -12.66 3.09
CA THR A 5 6.62 -11.88 4.15
C THR A 5 5.81 -10.67 4.60
N VAL A 6 4.62 -10.46 4.01
CA VAL A 6 3.69 -9.40 4.40
C VAL A 6 3.10 -9.70 5.77
N SER A 7 3.09 -8.71 6.67
CA SER A 7 2.50 -8.88 7.99
C SER A 7 0.97 -9.00 7.90
N TYR A 8 0.35 -9.55 8.95
CA TYR A 8 -1.09 -9.71 9.02
C TYR A 8 -1.85 -8.37 8.84
N GLU A 9 -1.32 -7.30 9.42
CA GLU A 9 -1.90 -5.95 9.37
C GLU A 9 -1.83 -5.35 7.96
N ALA A 10 -0.69 -5.51 7.26
CA ALA A 10 -0.59 -5.09 5.87
C ALA A 10 -1.53 -5.92 4.97
N ALA A 11 -1.66 -7.22 5.20
CA ALA A 11 -2.51 -8.09 4.41
C ALA A 11 -4.00 -7.73 4.53
N THR A 12 -4.50 -7.49 5.75
CA THR A 12 -5.88 -7.07 6.03
C THR A 12 -6.20 -5.71 5.44
N LEU A 13 -5.27 -4.75 5.53
CA LEU A 13 -5.41 -3.44 4.89
C LEU A 13 -5.53 -3.56 3.37
N LEU A 14 -4.61 -4.29 2.74
CA LEU A 14 -4.60 -4.45 1.28
C LEU A 14 -5.84 -5.17 0.76
N SER A 15 -6.32 -6.19 1.46
CA SER A 15 -7.54 -6.90 1.11
C SER A 15 -8.82 -6.15 1.46
N SER A 16 -8.73 -5.05 2.21
CA SER A 16 -9.89 -4.31 2.75
C SER A 16 -10.78 -5.21 3.61
N MET A 17 -10.17 -6.17 4.31
CA MET A 17 -10.85 -7.09 5.21
C MET A 17 -10.58 -6.68 6.65
N ILE A 18 -11.63 -6.51 7.43
CA ILE A 18 -11.52 -6.23 8.87
C ILE A 18 -10.73 -7.37 9.52
N PRO A 19 -9.74 -7.06 10.39
CA PRO A 19 -9.03 -8.05 11.18
C PRO A 19 -9.99 -8.99 11.92
N ILE A 20 -9.63 -10.27 12.01
CA ILE A 20 -10.55 -11.32 12.46
C ILE A 20 -10.99 -11.09 13.91
N GLU A 21 -10.09 -10.56 14.74
CA GLU A 21 -10.35 -10.22 16.13
C GLU A 21 -11.42 -9.13 16.24
N LEU A 22 -11.29 -8.07 15.45
CA LEU A 22 -12.27 -6.98 15.40
C LEU A 22 -13.59 -7.42 14.78
N SER A 23 -13.54 -8.29 13.76
CA SER A 23 -14.73 -8.86 13.14
C SER A 23 -15.51 -9.76 14.11
N ALA A 24 -14.82 -10.51 14.98
CA ALA A 24 -15.46 -11.34 15.99
C ALA A 24 -16.15 -10.49 17.07
N LEU A 25 -15.48 -9.44 17.55
CA LEU A 25 -16.05 -8.48 18.51
C LEU A 25 -17.27 -7.73 17.94
N GLU A 26 -17.20 -7.34 16.66
CA GLU A 26 -18.35 -6.75 15.97
C GLU A 26 -19.53 -7.73 15.92
N TYR A 27 -19.28 -8.99 15.57
CA TYR A 27 -20.31 -10.01 15.46
C TYR A 27 -21.04 -10.23 16.79
N GLU A 28 -20.31 -10.29 17.91
CA GLU A 28 -20.87 -10.41 19.24
C GLU A 28 -21.80 -9.23 19.58
N LYS A 29 -21.37 -8.00 19.29
CA LYS A 29 -22.16 -6.78 19.54
C LYS A 29 -23.44 -6.74 18.70
N ILE A 30 -23.40 -7.23 17.46
CA ILE A 30 -24.52 -7.15 16.51
C ILE A 30 -25.54 -8.27 16.70
N GLN A 31 -25.18 -9.39 17.35
CA GLN A 31 -25.99 -10.60 17.41
C GLN A 31 -27.46 -10.37 17.81
N ASN A 32 -27.72 -9.45 18.74
CA ASN A 32 -29.06 -9.17 19.26
C ASN A 32 -29.66 -7.83 18.76
N ILE A 33 -28.98 -7.14 17.84
CA ILE A 33 -29.42 -5.84 17.34
C ILE A 33 -30.18 -6.03 16.03
N THR A 34 -31.38 -5.43 15.95
CA THR A 34 -32.22 -5.45 14.76
C THR A 34 -32.22 -4.10 14.03
N ASN A 35 -31.91 -3.01 14.74
CA ASN A 35 -31.85 -1.66 14.21
C ASN A 35 -30.64 -1.47 13.27
N ALA A 36 -30.90 -1.03 12.04
CA ALA A 36 -29.86 -0.80 11.04
C ALA A 36 -28.91 0.36 11.39
N GLY A 37 -29.40 1.40 12.07
CA GLY A 37 -28.59 2.54 12.51
C GLY A 37 -27.56 2.12 13.56
N GLU A 38 -27.98 1.35 14.56
CA GLU A 38 -27.10 0.83 15.60
C GLU A 38 -26.03 -0.12 15.02
N LYS A 39 -26.38 -0.96 14.03
CA LYS A 39 -25.38 -1.78 13.32
C LYS A 39 -24.35 -0.94 12.58
N ALA A 40 -24.78 0.16 11.96
CA ALA A 40 -23.88 1.08 11.27
C ALA A 40 -22.93 1.80 12.25
N ASP A 41 -23.42 2.18 13.43
CA ASP A 41 -22.60 2.78 14.47
C ASP A 41 -21.56 1.79 15.02
N ILE A 42 -21.93 0.53 15.22
CA ILE A 42 -20.98 -0.52 15.61
C ILE A 42 -19.91 -0.71 14.53
N ARG A 43 -20.30 -0.82 13.24
CA ARG A 43 -19.33 -0.92 12.14
C ARG A 43 -18.38 0.28 12.10
N ARG A 44 -18.89 1.49 12.38
CA ARG A 44 -18.06 2.70 12.46
C ARG A 44 -17.05 2.59 13.59
N GLN A 45 -17.47 2.12 14.76
CA GLN A 45 -16.58 1.87 15.89
C GLN A 45 -15.52 0.81 15.54
N THR A 46 -15.91 -0.33 14.94
CA THR A 46 -14.96 -1.36 14.50
C THR A 46 -13.89 -0.80 13.56
N THR A 47 -14.30 0.10 12.65
CA THR A 47 -13.38 0.75 11.69
C THR A 47 -12.42 1.72 12.40
N GLN A 48 -12.88 2.43 13.43
CA GLN A 48 -12.03 3.29 14.27
C GLN A 48 -11.06 2.48 15.12
N ASP A 49 -11.50 1.35 15.67
CA ASP A 49 -10.65 0.42 16.42
C ASP A 49 -9.57 -0.16 15.49
N TRP A 50 -9.91 -0.44 14.23
CA TRP A 50 -8.95 -0.86 13.21
C TRP A 50 -7.92 0.24 12.90
N GLN A 51 -8.36 1.48 12.68
CA GLN A 51 -7.44 2.61 12.50
C GLN A 51 -6.46 2.73 13.68
N THR A 52 -6.97 2.67 14.91
CA THR A 52 -6.15 2.73 16.13
C THR A 52 -5.14 1.60 16.20
N MET A 53 -5.55 0.37 15.84
CA MET A 53 -4.64 -0.78 15.75
C MET A 53 -3.51 -0.49 14.76
N CYS A 54 -3.84 -0.02 13.56
CA CYS A 54 -2.88 0.35 12.52
C CYS A 54 -1.91 1.46 12.97
N ASP A 55 -2.40 2.47 13.69
CA ASP A 55 -1.57 3.55 14.24
C ASP A 55 -0.56 3.05 15.29
N SER A 56 -0.95 2.02 16.05
CA SER A 56 -0.17 1.48 17.17
C SER A 56 0.93 0.47 16.77
N VAL A 57 0.79 -0.19 15.62
CA VAL A 57 1.72 -1.26 15.23
C VAL A 57 3.05 -0.71 14.67
N SER A 58 4.14 -1.36 15.06
CA SER A 58 5.49 -1.10 14.55
C SER A 58 5.79 -1.87 13.26
N ASN A 59 5.01 -2.90 12.95
CA ASN A 59 5.06 -3.62 11.68
C ASN A 59 4.23 -2.89 10.62
N ALA A 60 4.47 -3.16 9.34
CA ALA A 60 3.74 -2.56 8.22
C ALA A 60 3.77 -1.02 8.14
N ARG A 61 4.77 -0.35 8.76
CA ARG A 61 4.87 1.12 8.81
C ARG A 61 4.84 1.78 7.43
N TRP A 62 5.45 1.16 6.43
CA TRP A 62 5.38 1.63 5.05
C TRP A 62 3.94 1.60 4.52
N THR A 63 3.29 0.44 4.58
CA THR A 63 1.89 0.28 4.16
C THR A 63 0.98 1.27 4.90
N HIS A 64 1.18 1.45 6.20
CA HIS A 64 0.41 2.40 7.01
C HIS A 64 0.67 3.87 6.62
N ARG A 65 1.93 4.24 6.38
CA ARG A 65 2.31 5.59 5.91
C ARG A 65 1.60 5.94 4.60
N LEU A 66 1.41 4.96 3.71
CA LEU A 66 0.68 5.17 2.47
C LEU A 66 -0.85 5.14 2.70
N LEU A 67 -1.34 4.19 3.49
CA LEU A 67 -2.75 3.95 3.78
C LEU A 67 -3.20 4.56 5.11
N LEU A 68 -3.03 5.89 5.25
CA LEU A 68 -3.30 6.60 6.50
C LEU A 68 -4.77 6.56 6.96
N ASP A 69 -5.70 6.35 6.03
CA ASP A 69 -7.14 6.37 6.31
C ASP A 69 -7.77 5.04 5.90
N VAL A 70 -7.96 4.18 6.90
CA VAL A 70 -8.57 2.85 6.75
C VAL A 70 -9.97 2.97 6.18
N THR A 71 -10.76 3.96 6.62
CA THR A 71 -12.16 4.13 6.20
C THR A 71 -12.23 4.44 4.71
N ASN A 72 -11.49 5.43 4.24
CA ASN A 72 -11.48 5.80 2.83
C ASN A 72 -10.94 4.67 1.95
N TRP A 73 -9.99 3.88 2.45
CA TRP A 73 -9.43 2.75 1.71
C TRP A 73 -10.43 1.59 1.55
N ILE A 74 -11.16 1.22 2.61
CA ILE A 74 -12.11 0.09 2.56
C ILE A 74 -13.36 0.42 1.75
N TYR A 75 -13.77 1.69 1.74
CA TYR A 75 -14.93 2.19 1.00
C TYR A 75 -14.57 2.81 -0.36
N LYS A 76 -13.35 2.55 -0.87
CA LYS A 76 -12.93 3.04 -2.18
C LYS A 76 -13.88 2.57 -3.28
N LYS A 77 -14.24 3.48 -4.18
CA LYS A 77 -15.22 3.23 -5.26
C LYS A 77 -14.56 2.69 -6.54
N HIS A 78 -13.24 2.76 -6.60
CA HIS A 78 -12.43 2.40 -7.75
C HIS A 78 -11.10 1.84 -7.27
N GLY A 79 -10.34 1.28 -8.22
CA GLY A 79 -8.96 0.95 -7.97
C GLY A 79 -8.72 -0.46 -7.46
N MET A 80 -8.70 -1.41 -8.40
CA MET A 80 -8.23 -2.75 -8.11
C MET A 80 -6.72 -2.74 -7.94
N LEU A 81 -6.24 -3.46 -6.93
CA LEU A 81 -4.82 -3.68 -6.72
C LEU A 81 -4.33 -4.77 -7.67
N ASN A 82 -3.35 -4.45 -8.51
CA ASN A 82 -2.62 -5.44 -9.28
C ASN A 82 -1.36 -5.88 -8.53
N TYR A 83 -0.66 -6.89 -9.05
CA TYR A 83 0.56 -7.42 -8.45
C TYR A 83 1.62 -6.34 -8.19
N HIS A 84 1.87 -5.45 -9.16
CA HIS A 84 2.89 -4.40 -9.06
C HIS A 84 2.55 -3.35 -8.01
N ILE A 85 1.28 -2.92 -7.91
CA ILE A 85 0.83 -1.99 -6.87
C ILE A 85 0.97 -2.64 -5.50
N ILE A 86 0.59 -3.90 -5.35
CA ILE A 86 0.76 -4.63 -4.09
C ILE A 86 2.24 -4.64 -3.68
N GLN A 87 3.17 -4.92 -4.60
CA GLN A 87 4.61 -4.88 -4.32
C GLN A 87 5.06 -3.53 -3.76
N VAL A 88 4.60 -2.43 -4.38
CA VAL A 88 4.89 -1.09 -3.89
C VAL A 88 4.31 -0.88 -2.50
N LEU A 89 3.04 -1.20 -2.27
CA LEU A 89 2.38 -0.99 -0.98
C LEU A 89 2.92 -1.88 0.14
N THR A 90 3.53 -3.01 -0.19
CA THR A 90 4.18 -3.93 0.77
C THR A 90 5.66 -3.69 0.97
N GLU A 91 6.19 -2.56 0.46
CA GLU A 91 7.60 -2.20 0.57
C GLU A 91 8.52 -3.19 -0.15
N HIS A 92 8.41 -3.25 -1.48
CA HIS A 92 9.27 -4.03 -2.37
C HIS A 92 10.73 -4.09 -1.91
N GLY A 93 11.37 -5.27 -2.03
CA GLY A 93 12.81 -5.47 -1.75
C GLY A 93 13.20 -5.49 -0.27
N ASN A 94 12.45 -4.84 0.63
CA ASN A 94 12.84 -4.74 2.04
C ASN A 94 12.85 -6.08 2.80
N TYR A 95 12.19 -7.13 2.28
CA TYR A 95 12.16 -8.41 2.98
C TYR A 95 13.54 -9.09 3.03
N LEU A 96 14.38 -9.01 1.99
CA LEU A 96 15.70 -9.64 2.01
C LEU A 96 16.60 -9.01 3.07
N HIS A 97 16.54 -7.69 3.21
CA HIS A 97 17.24 -6.97 4.27
C HIS A 97 16.61 -7.24 5.66
N LYS A 98 15.28 -7.17 5.79
CA LYS A 98 14.55 -7.42 7.05
C LYS A 98 14.84 -8.82 7.61
N PHE A 99 14.93 -9.84 6.75
CA PHE A 99 15.24 -11.21 7.15
C PHE A 99 16.74 -11.54 7.10
N ARG A 100 17.62 -10.55 6.88
CA ARG A 100 19.08 -10.70 6.79
C ARG A 100 19.52 -11.79 5.81
N ILE A 101 18.77 -11.96 4.72
CA ILE A 101 19.06 -12.94 3.67
C ILE A 101 20.22 -12.42 2.79
N THR A 102 20.34 -11.11 2.63
CA THR A 102 21.43 -10.46 1.88
C THR A 102 21.88 -9.18 2.58
N GLU A 103 23.19 -8.97 2.71
CA GLU A 103 23.76 -7.75 3.33
C GLU A 103 23.75 -6.54 2.38
N THR A 104 23.72 -6.78 1.07
CA THR A 104 23.69 -5.73 0.04
C THR A 104 22.72 -6.11 -1.06
N GLN A 105 21.61 -5.38 -1.17
CA GLN A 105 20.74 -5.45 -2.33
C GLN A 105 21.04 -4.22 -3.18
N LYS A 106 21.97 -4.38 -4.13
CA LYS A 106 22.20 -3.33 -5.11
C LYS A 106 20.98 -3.22 -5.99
N TYR A 107 20.41 -2.02 -6.03
CA TYR A 107 19.36 -1.72 -6.98
C TYR A 107 19.93 -1.83 -8.39
N ILE A 108 19.27 -2.57 -9.28
CA ILE A 108 19.84 -2.91 -10.61
C ILE A 108 19.71 -1.74 -11.59
N ILE A 109 18.74 -0.85 -11.37
CA ILE A 109 18.45 0.25 -12.30
C ILE A 109 19.31 1.50 -12.01
N CYS A 110 19.78 1.69 -10.77
CA CYS A 110 20.67 2.80 -10.43
C CYS A 110 21.64 2.41 -9.31
N GLU A 111 22.73 3.16 -9.13
CA GLU A 111 23.81 2.87 -8.17
C GLU A 111 23.43 3.11 -6.69
N ASN A 112 22.14 3.00 -6.34
CA ASN A 112 21.69 3.12 -4.95
C ASN A 112 21.81 1.76 -4.22
N PRO A 113 22.37 1.74 -3.01
CA PRO A 113 22.45 0.52 -2.20
C PRO A 113 21.12 0.10 -1.56
N LYS A 114 20.06 0.92 -1.66
CA LYS A 114 18.73 0.64 -1.13
C LYS A 114 17.77 0.27 -2.26
N ASP A 115 17.49 -1.01 -2.40
CA ASP A 115 16.38 -1.51 -3.21
C ASP A 115 15.11 -1.59 -2.36
N ASN A 116 14.47 -0.44 -2.12
CA ASN A 116 13.16 -0.38 -1.47
C ASN A 116 12.15 0.41 -2.32
N ALA A 117 10.86 0.18 -2.06
CA ALA A 117 9.79 0.84 -2.80
C ALA A 117 9.86 2.38 -2.73
N GLU A 118 10.33 2.96 -1.61
CA GLU A 118 10.46 4.41 -1.46
C GLU A 118 11.45 4.97 -2.48
N HIS A 119 12.65 4.39 -2.54
CA HIS A 119 13.67 4.78 -3.48
C HIS A 119 13.20 4.55 -4.92
N THR A 120 12.80 3.32 -5.23
CA THR A 120 12.39 2.91 -6.59
C THR A 120 11.30 3.82 -7.17
N ILE A 121 10.26 4.14 -6.38
CA ILE A 121 9.08 4.84 -6.88
C ILE A 121 9.23 6.37 -6.79
N PHE A 122 9.88 6.90 -5.76
CA PHE A 122 9.86 8.33 -5.48
C PHE A 122 11.21 9.02 -5.67
N GLU A 123 12.31 8.39 -5.28
CA GLU A 123 13.62 9.05 -5.23
C GLU A 123 14.45 8.81 -6.49
N CYS A 124 14.40 7.60 -7.06
CA CYS A 124 15.30 7.18 -8.12
C CYS A 124 15.27 8.10 -9.34
N ASP A 125 16.46 8.55 -9.76
CA ASP A 125 16.64 9.51 -10.85
C ASP A 125 16.42 8.88 -12.24
N ALA A 126 16.58 7.56 -12.36
CA ALA A 126 16.30 6.83 -13.60
C ALA A 126 14.86 7.05 -14.09
N TRP A 127 13.93 7.34 -13.18
CA TRP A 127 12.51 7.55 -13.47
C TRP A 127 12.11 9.01 -13.60
N THR A 128 13.05 9.96 -13.59
CA THR A 128 12.77 11.41 -13.62
C THR A 128 11.79 11.83 -14.72
N ALA A 129 11.97 11.32 -15.94
CA ALA A 129 11.08 11.65 -17.06
C ALA A 129 9.65 11.12 -16.86
N LYS A 130 9.48 9.97 -16.20
CA LYS A 130 8.17 9.39 -15.90
C LYS A 130 7.52 10.08 -14.69
N LYS A 131 8.28 10.36 -13.63
CA LYS A 131 7.83 11.16 -12.48
C LYS A 131 7.30 12.51 -12.92
N ARG A 132 8.02 13.21 -13.81
CA ARG A 132 7.56 14.49 -14.39
C ARG A 132 6.22 14.37 -15.11
N LYS A 133 6.05 13.37 -15.98
CA LYS A 133 4.76 13.13 -16.67
C LYS A 133 3.63 12.81 -15.70
N LEU A 134 3.92 12.03 -14.66
CA LEU A 134 2.96 11.73 -13.60
C LEU A 134 2.52 13.02 -12.89
N TYR A 135 3.47 13.83 -12.43
CA TYR A 135 3.20 15.07 -11.71
C TYR A 135 2.47 16.11 -12.57
N GLU A 136 2.83 16.23 -13.85
CA GLU A 136 2.10 17.05 -14.83
C GLU A 136 0.63 16.58 -14.97
N GLY A 137 0.39 15.26 -15.03
CA GLY A 137 -0.94 14.69 -15.13
C GLY A 137 -1.80 14.83 -13.87
N LEU A 138 -1.16 14.86 -12.70
CA LEU A 138 -1.82 15.02 -11.39
C LEU A 138 -1.98 16.50 -10.98
N GLY A 139 -1.12 17.40 -11.48
CA GLY A 139 -1.03 18.77 -11.00
C GLY A 139 -0.40 18.90 -9.61
N GLU A 140 0.40 17.92 -9.17
CA GLU A 140 1.03 17.87 -7.84
C GLU A 140 2.45 17.27 -7.91
N ASN A 141 3.36 17.74 -7.05
CA ASN A 141 4.79 17.39 -7.10
C ASN A 141 5.31 16.55 -5.91
N ARG A 142 4.48 16.15 -4.94
CA ARG A 142 4.92 15.38 -3.76
C ARG A 142 3.94 14.27 -3.45
N LEU A 143 4.37 13.03 -3.64
CA LEU A 143 3.50 11.86 -3.53
C LEU A 143 3.68 10.93 -2.34
N PRO A 144 4.87 10.68 -1.74
CA PRO A 144 4.98 9.50 -0.87
C PRO A 144 3.95 9.49 0.27
N ASP A 145 3.70 10.63 0.91
CA ASP A 145 2.77 10.72 2.04
C ASP A 145 1.29 10.95 1.66
N ASN A 146 1.01 11.27 0.39
CA ASN A 146 -0.36 11.52 -0.08
C ASN A 146 -0.79 10.61 -1.24
N ILE A 147 0.05 9.66 -1.67
CA ILE A 147 -0.17 8.90 -2.91
C ILE A 147 -1.48 8.13 -2.88
N CYS A 148 -1.78 7.40 -1.80
CA CYS A 148 -3.03 6.67 -1.72
C CYS A 148 -4.22 7.62 -1.56
N ARG A 149 -4.08 8.73 -0.79
CA ARG A 149 -5.12 9.78 -0.74
C ARG A 149 -5.44 10.29 -2.15
N ARG A 150 -4.41 10.50 -2.97
CA ARG A 150 -4.54 10.96 -4.35
C ARG A 150 -5.09 9.89 -5.28
N MET A 151 -4.70 8.62 -5.12
CA MET A 151 -5.30 7.52 -5.86
C MET A 151 -6.80 7.39 -5.54
N LEU A 152 -7.19 7.61 -4.30
CA LEU A 152 -8.58 7.51 -3.86
C LEU A 152 -9.46 8.72 -4.28
N SER A 153 -8.89 9.88 -4.62
CA SER A 153 -9.67 11.08 -4.93
C SER A 153 -10.52 10.92 -6.18
N ASP A 154 -9.98 10.29 -7.21
CA ASP A 154 -10.66 10.11 -8.49
C ASP A 154 -10.00 9.00 -9.32
N LYS A 155 -10.77 8.48 -10.27
CA LYS A 155 -10.35 7.36 -11.13
C LYS A 155 -9.14 7.72 -12.01
N LYS A 156 -9.05 8.97 -12.51
CA LYS A 156 -7.94 9.40 -13.37
C LYS A 156 -6.62 9.41 -12.59
N SER A 157 -6.64 9.94 -11.36
CA SER A 157 -5.49 9.93 -10.47
C SER A 157 -5.05 8.50 -10.14
N TRP A 158 -6.00 7.60 -9.88
CA TRP A 158 -5.71 6.17 -9.69
C TRP A 158 -4.99 5.57 -10.90
N GLU A 159 -5.53 5.77 -12.11
CA GLU A 159 -4.99 5.22 -13.35
C GLU A 159 -3.57 5.73 -13.62
N LEU A 160 -3.34 7.04 -13.54
CA LEU A 160 -2.02 7.64 -13.77
C LEU A 160 -0.96 7.08 -12.80
N ILE A 161 -1.30 6.97 -11.52
CA ILE A 161 -0.39 6.46 -10.49
C ILE A 161 -0.15 4.96 -10.68
N SER A 162 -1.20 4.19 -10.99
CA SER A 162 -1.11 2.75 -11.21
C SER A 162 -0.23 2.42 -12.42
N ASP A 163 -0.42 3.13 -13.53
CA ASP A 163 0.38 2.97 -14.76
C ASP A 163 1.85 3.27 -14.50
N TYR A 164 2.13 4.32 -13.71
CA TYR A 164 3.49 4.67 -13.32
C TYR A 164 4.13 3.56 -12.47
N MET A 165 3.47 3.15 -11.39
CA MET A 165 3.98 2.09 -10.50
C MET A 165 4.19 0.79 -11.26
N GLU A 166 3.23 0.40 -12.11
CA GLU A 166 3.33 -0.81 -12.91
C GLU A 166 4.52 -0.76 -13.87
N HIS A 167 4.72 0.37 -14.57
CA HIS A 167 5.85 0.52 -15.49
C HIS A 167 7.21 0.40 -14.80
N VAL A 168 7.37 1.07 -13.65
CA VAL A 168 8.61 1.04 -12.87
C VAL A 168 8.87 -0.37 -12.35
N MET A 169 7.89 -0.98 -11.68
CA MET A 169 8.03 -2.31 -11.09
C MET A 169 8.26 -3.39 -12.15
N ARG A 170 7.55 -3.33 -13.28
CA ARG A 170 7.72 -4.30 -14.38
C ARG A 170 9.13 -4.20 -14.97
N THR A 171 9.65 -3.00 -15.18
CA THR A 171 11.01 -2.83 -15.68
C THR A 171 12.03 -3.38 -14.70
N GLN A 172 11.90 -3.06 -13.41
CA GLN A 172 12.79 -3.57 -12.37
C GLN A 172 12.80 -5.11 -12.33
N ILE A 173 11.62 -5.73 -12.25
CA ILE A 173 11.48 -7.20 -12.19
C ILE A 173 12.10 -7.85 -13.43
N ASN A 174 11.91 -7.26 -14.61
CA ASN A 174 12.50 -7.77 -15.84
C ASN A 174 14.04 -7.70 -15.84
N GLU A 175 14.63 -6.63 -15.30
CA GLU A 175 16.10 -6.54 -15.19
C GLU A 175 16.65 -7.51 -14.13
N GLU A 176 15.94 -7.71 -13.01
CA GLU A 176 16.27 -8.74 -12.01
C GLU A 176 16.28 -10.15 -12.61
N GLN A 177 15.30 -10.48 -13.44
CA GLN A 177 15.20 -11.79 -14.10
C GLN A 177 16.31 -12.05 -15.12
N LYS A 178 16.88 -11.03 -15.76
CA LYS A 178 17.99 -11.19 -16.72
C LYS A 178 19.31 -11.55 -16.05
N LEU A 179 19.44 -11.31 -14.75
CA LEU A 179 20.65 -11.55 -13.98
C LEU A 179 20.67 -12.93 -13.31
N GLN A 180 19.58 -13.71 -13.44
CA GLN A 180 19.42 -15.08 -12.93
C GLN A 180 19.61 -16.10 -14.05
#